data_AF-A0A482XUM5-F1
#
_entry.id   AF-A0A482XUM5-F1
#
_cell.length_a   1.000
_cell.length_b   1.000
_cell.length_c   1.000
_cell.angle_alpha   90.00
_cell.angle_beta   90.00
_cell.angle_gamma   90.00
#
_symmetry.space_group_name_H-M   'P 1'
#
loop_
_entity.id
_entity.type
_entity.pdbx_description
1 polymer ?
#
loop_
_entity_poly.entity_id
_entity_poly.type
_entity_poly.pdbx_seq_one_letter_code
_entity_poly.pdbx_strand_id
1 'polypeptide(L)'
;MLRLLTRVWLLALSLSLVSLLLIGRCGVQDVQTGDKADYAVLLEQREEETKSEVLRLTEQIRDLKLRLLHLSGMQQDNSSECASYMRRQVDAAEVDHGLPLNNEYELIPFNHFTLNRIYPIELGLGKRVVEKPIGFKRKDLSEAVLAAVAALNRNATVPSQRYTTDDFSEGTYRTEPTTGTQYELYFKSKDRRTTAFVKVSLMRPFARLVPLSTTPLLREKELVHVVLPLSGRTNVFQGFMDKFVKIALKNDRRVLLTVVYFGEEGLAETRLIMSRAAAARGHNHMRLLALNETFSRSKGLRVGAERPWQQSSSPTVTSSAAAAGAAAAAEGDTLLFMCDVDVVFSARFLDRCRWNAKPGRQVYYPVVFSLYNPYVVYTLQGKKVPSETDQLVISRDTGFWRDFGYGMTCQYKSDFLRVLGFDEDIVGWGGEDVSLYRKYVRSGIKVVRATDPGIFHIWHEKECVGGTPDQYRACIRTKALNEASHAQLGFLAFKEDIRNVIGDSPPPKTKNQIRKPRKSRNTIAAKVDKTQTSKNHSEPLKNDSKKLGNGVPKSSALKEET
;
A
#
# COMPACT_ATOMS: atom_id res chain seq x y z
N MET A 1 -48.97 -2.75 -59.55
CA MET A 1 -48.59 -1.33 -59.46
C MET A 1 -49.68 -0.40 -59.97
N LEU A 2 -50.09 -0.47 -61.25
CA LEU A 2 -51.06 0.47 -61.85
C LEU A 2 -52.46 0.47 -61.18
N ARG A 3 -52.98 -0.70 -60.77
CA ARG A 3 -54.30 -0.82 -60.10
C ARG A 3 -54.33 -0.31 -58.65
N LEU A 4 -53.17 -0.18 -58.01
CA LEU A 4 -53.07 0.34 -56.64
C LEU A 4 -53.04 1.88 -56.66
N LEU A 5 -52.31 2.46 -57.62
CA LEU A 5 -52.26 3.90 -57.87
C LEU A 5 -53.64 4.48 -58.21
N THR A 6 -54.43 3.80 -59.04
CA THR A 6 -55.80 4.24 -59.36
C THR A 6 -56.72 4.21 -58.15
N ARG A 7 -56.56 3.25 -57.23
CA ARG A 7 -57.38 3.17 -56.01
C ARG A 7 -57.01 4.25 -54.99
N VAL A 8 -55.72 4.59 -54.89
CA VAL A 8 -55.25 5.69 -54.04
C VAL A 8 -55.72 7.05 -54.58
N TRP A 9 -55.70 7.24 -55.90
CA TRP A 9 -56.21 8.47 -56.53
C TRP A 9 -57.73 8.66 -56.35
N LEU A 10 -58.51 7.58 -56.47
CA LEU A 10 -59.96 7.63 -56.22
C LEU A 10 -60.28 7.92 -54.75
N LEU A 11 -59.51 7.38 -53.82
CA LEU A 11 -59.64 7.69 -52.39
C LEU A 11 -59.33 9.16 -52.09
N ALA A 12 -58.26 9.72 -52.66
CA ALA A 12 -57.89 11.13 -52.49
C ALA A 12 -58.95 12.09 -53.05
N LEU A 13 -59.52 11.78 -54.23
CA LEU A 13 -60.62 12.55 -54.81
C LEU A 13 -61.91 12.47 -53.98
N SER A 14 -62.21 11.30 -53.40
CA SER A 14 -63.41 11.14 -52.56
C SER A 14 -63.31 11.90 -51.22
N LEU A 15 -62.13 11.98 -50.61
CA LEU A 15 -61.88 12.74 -49.39
C LEU A 15 -61.95 14.26 -49.62
N SER A 16 -61.56 14.73 -50.82
CA SER A 16 -61.69 16.13 -51.22
C SER A 16 -63.15 16.54 -51.41
N LEU A 17 -63.98 15.68 -52.03
CA LEU A 17 -65.40 15.97 -52.25
C LEU A 17 -66.22 15.98 -50.95
N VAL A 18 -65.91 15.07 -50.02
CA VAL A 18 -66.55 15.03 -48.68
C VAL A 18 -66.16 16.25 -47.85
N SER A 19 -64.93 16.75 -47.99
CA SER A 19 -64.48 18.00 -47.33
C SER A 19 -65.21 19.23 -47.90
N LEU A 20 -65.43 19.28 -49.21
CA LEU A 20 -66.22 20.33 -49.87
C LEU A 20 -67.70 20.30 -49.48
N LEU A 21 -68.29 19.11 -49.29
CA LEU A 21 -69.67 18.95 -48.80
C LEU A 21 -69.84 19.32 -47.33
N LEU A 22 -68.80 19.13 -46.50
CA LEU A 22 -68.81 19.57 -45.09
C LEU A 22 -68.69 21.09 -44.95
N ILE A 23 -67.95 21.76 -45.85
CA ILE A 23 -67.90 23.23 -45.91
C ILE A 23 -69.25 23.80 -46.38
N GLY A 24 -69.98 23.09 -47.25
CA GLY A 24 -71.31 23.50 -47.70
C GLY A 24 -72.45 23.33 -46.70
N ARG A 25 -72.23 22.63 -45.57
CA ARG A 25 -73.29 22.36 -44.57
C ARG A 25 -73.08 23.00 -43.19
N CYS A 26 -71.95 23.68 -42.96
CA CYS A 26 -71.75 24.48 -41.76
C CYS A 26 -71.98 25.97 -42.08
N GLY A 27 -73.25 26.37 -42.01
CA GLY A 27 -73.71 27.69 -41.57
C GLY A 27 -72.96 28.93 -42.08
N VAL A 28 -73.26 29.36 -43.31
CA VAL A 28 -73.19 30.78 -43.67
C VAL A 28 -74.59 31.35 -43.44
N GLN A 29 -74.85 31.82 -42.23
CA GLN A 29 -75.94 32.74 -41.97
C GLN A 29 -75.51 34.11 -42.46
N ASP A 30 -76.38 34.76 -43.23
CA ASP A 30 -76.26 36.15 -43.66
C ASP A 30 -75.86 37.05 -42.49
N VAL A 31 -74.59 37.48 -42.50
CA VAL A 31 -74.15 38.66 -41.75
C VAL A 31 -74.12 39.80 -42.77
N GLN A 32 -74.94 40.78 -42.46
CA GLN A 32 -75.20 41.99 -43.22
C GLN A 32 -73.92 42.65 -43.73
N THR A 33 -74.05 43.25 -44.92
CA THR A 33 -73.11 44.19 -45.52
C THR A 33 -72.95 45.44 -44.65
N GLY A 34 -72.05 45.34 -43.68
CA GLY A 34 -71.38 46.39 -42.94
C GLY A 34 -70.07 45.76 -42.43
N ASP A 35 -68.95 46.49 -42.44
CA ASP A 35 -67.69 46.09 -41.81
C ASP A 35 -66.72 45.14 -42.54
N LYS A 36 -66.62 45.25 -43.88
CA LYS A 36 -65.36 44.85 -44.57
C LYS A 36 -64.16 45.73 -44.18
N ALA A 37 -64.41 46.96 -43.74
CA ALA A 37 -63.37 47.85 -43.23
C ALA A 37 -62.88 47.40 -41.83
N ASP A 38 -63.79 46.98 -40.95
CA ASP A 38 -63.46 46.60 -39.57
C ASP A 38 -62.61 45.32 -39.51
N TYR A 39 -62.93 44.30 -40.32
CA TYR A 39 -62.15 43.05 -40.36
C TYR A 39 -60.72 43.24 -40.92
N ALA A 40 -60.55 44.17 -41.87
CA ALA A 40 -59.23 44.51 -42.42
C ALA A 40 -58.37 45.25 -41.37
N VAL A 41 -58.96 46.18 -40.63
CA VAL A 41 -58.31 46.88 -39.51
C VAL A 41 -57.90 45.91 -38.41
N LEU A 42 -58.74 44.92 -38.11
CA LEU A 42 -58.51 43.91 -37.07
C LEU A 42 -57.36 42.94 -37.41
N LEU A 43 -57.20 42.62 -38.72
CA LEU A 43 -56.06 41.85 -39.23
C LEU A 43 -54.77 42.66 -39.20
N GLU A 44 -54.82 43.94 -39.59
CA GLU A 44 -53.67 44.85 -39.57
C GLU A 44 -53.19 45.09 -38.13
N GLN A 45 -54.12 45.24 -37.19
CA GLN A 45 -53.82 45.35 -35.77
C GLN A 45 -53.18 44.08 -35.21
N ARG A 46 -53.66 42.90 -35.61
CA ARG A 46 -53.05 41.62 -35.22
C ARG A 46 -51.65 41.45 -35.82
N GLU A 47 -51.44 41.83 -37.09
CA GLU A 47 -50.11 41.80 -37.70
C GLU A 47 -49.14 42.73 -36.96
N GLU A 48 -49.59 43.91 -36.55
CA GLU A 48 -48.76 44.87 -35.82
C GLU A 48 -48.43 44.38 -34.40
N GLU A 49 -49.41 43.79 -33.70
CA GLU A 49 -49.17 43.11 -32.42
C GLU A 49 -48.16 41.96 -32.58
N THR A 50 -48.31 41.16 -33.63
CA THR A 50 -47.40 40.04 -33.91
C THR A 50 -45.99 40.52 -34.23
N LYS A 51 -45.84 41.60 -35.02
CA LYS A 51 -44.55 42.23 -35.30
C LYS A 51 -43.92 42.79 -34.03
N SER A 52 -44.72 43.44 -33.17
CA SER A 52 -44.24 43.98 -31.90
C SER A 52 -43.73 42.88 -30.96
N GLU A 53 -44.43 41.74 -30.92
CA GLU A 53 -44.04 40.60 -30.10
C GLU A 53 -42.78 39.90 -30.65
N VAL A 54 -42.68 39.76 -31.98
CA VAL A 54 -41.47 39.24 -32.64
C VAL A 54 -40.26 40.13 -32.36
N LEU A 55 -40.42 41.46 -32.42
CA LEU A 55 -39.35 42.40 -32.07
C LEU A 55 -38.91 42.26 -30.62
N ARG A 56 -39.88 42.21 -29.69
CA ARG A 56 -39.63 42.01 -28.25
C ARG A 56 -38.88 40.71 -27.98
N LEU A 57 -39.32 39.60 -28.57
CA LEU A 57 -38.68 38.30 -28.42
C LEU A 57 -37.27 38.28 -29.05
N THR A 58 -37.08 38.96 -30.18
CA THR A 58 -35.77 39.05 -30.83
C THR A 58 -34.78 39.83 -29.96
N GLU A 59 -35.22 40.90 -29.31
CA GLU A 59 -34.40 41.67 -28.37
C GLU A 59 -34.05 40.86 -27.12
N GLN A 60 -35.01 40.12 -26.56
CA GLN A 60 -34.77 39.20 -25.44
C GLN A 60 -33.77 38.08 -25.80
N ILE A 61 -33.87 37.50 -27.00
CA ILE A 61 -32.92 36.50 -27.48
C ILE A 61 -31.52 37.11 -27.62
N ARG A 62 -31.42 38.36 -28.08
CA ARG A 62 -30.14 39.08 -28.20
C ARG A 62 -29.50 39.32 -26.83
N ASP A 63 -30.28 39.78 -25.86
CA ASP A 63 -29.83 39.99 -24.47
C ASP A 63 -29.39 38.67 -23.82
N LEU A 64 -30.19 37.61 -23.97
CA LEU A 64 -29.84 36.28 -23.46
C LEU A 64 -28.56 35.73 -24.09
N LYS A 65 -28.36 35.93 -25.40
CA LYS A 65 -27.11 35.54 -26.08
C LYS A 65 -25.90 36.31 -25.56
N LEU A 66 -26.04 37.62 -25.29
CA LEU A 66 -24.98 38.43 -24.70
C LEU A 66 -24.62 37.97 -23.27
N ARG A 67 -25.62 37.68 -22.44
CA ARG A 67 -25.41 37.11 -21.10
C ARG A 67 -24.72 35.74 -21.15
N LEU A 68 -25.11 34.87 -22.08
CA LEU A 68 -24.46 33.57 -22.31
C LEU A 68 -23.00 33.71 -22.74
N LEU A 69 -22.70 34.66 -23.63
CA LEU A 69 -21.33 34.98 -24.05
C LEU A 69 -20.48 35.48 -22.89
N HIS A 70 -21.03 36.35 -22.04
CA HIS A 70 -20.34 36.86 -20.86
C HIS A 70 -20.07 35.76 -19.82
N LEU A 71 -21.08 34.93 -19.53
CA LEU A 71 -20.94 33.75 -18.66
C LEU A 71 -19.91 32.77 -19.21
N SER A 72 -19.93 32.51 -20.52
CA SER A 72 -18.95 31.64 -21.18
C SER A 72 -17.53 32.18 -21.11
N GLY A 73 -17.35 33.50 -21.29
CA GLY A 73 -16.05 34.17 -21.16
C GLY A 73 -15.49 34.10 -19.73
N MET A 74 -16.31 34.43 -18.72
CA MET A 74 -15.93 34.32 -17.31
C MET A 74 -15.63 32.87 -16.89
N GLN A 75 -16.33 31.89 -17.47
CA GLN A 75 -16.11 30.47 -17.21
C GLN A 75 -14.79 29.97 -17.84
N GLN A 76 -14.37 30.56 -18.96
CA GLN A 76 -13.08 30.28 -19.60
C GLN A 76 -11.90 30.87 -18.81
N ASP A 77 -12.00 32.11 -18.33
CA ASP A 77 -10.97 32.73 -17.48
C ASP A 77 -10.83 32.03 -16.13
N ASN A 78 -11.94 31.73 -15.45
CA ASN A 78 -11.92 30.94 -14.21
C ASN A 78 -11.40 29.51 -14.42
N SER A 79 -11.68 28.91 -15.57
CA SER A 79 -11.14 27.58 -15.93
C SER A 79 -9.63 27.64 -16.19
N SER A 80 -9.14 28.71 -16.80
CA SER A 80 -7.71 28.96 -17.03
C SER A 80 -6.96 29.16 -15.71
N GLU A 81 -7.50 30.00 -14.83
CA GLU A 81 -6.90 30.27 -13.52
C GLU A 81 -6.90 29.02 -12.62
N CYS A 82 -8.01 28.28 -12.56
CA CYS A 82 -8.08 27.02 -11.82
C CYS A 82 -7.10 25.96 -12.37
N ALA A 83 -6.98 25.83 -13.68
CA ALA A 83 -6.00 24.94 -14.30
C ALA A 83 -4.55 25.36 -14.02
N SER A 84 -4.28 26.68 -13.96
CA SER A 84 -2.97 27.21 -13.59
C SER A 84 -2.63 26.93 -12.12
N TYR A 85 -3.63 27.03 -11.22
CA TYR A 85 -3.46 26.73 -9.80
C TYR A 85 -3.17 25.24 -9.59
N MET A 86 -3.93 24.36 -10.24
CA MET A 86 -3.69 22.91 -10.16
C MET A 86 -2.29 22.54 -10.66
N ARG A 87 -1.82 23.14 -11.77
CA ARG A 87 -0.45 22.94 -12.26
C ARG A 87 0.59 23.40 -11.24
N ARG A 88 0.47 24.62 -10.72
CA ARG A 88 1.36 25.14 -9.67
C ARG A 88 1.43 24.24 -8.45
N GLN A 89 0.29 23.70 -8.01
CA GLN A 89 0.26 22.78 -6.86
C GLN A 89 0.96 21.45 -7.16
N VAL A 90 0.76 20.90 -8.35
CA VAL A 90 1.45 19.68 -8.79
C VAL A 90 2.96 19.91 -8.88
N ASP A 91 3.38 21.05 -9.44
CA ASP A 91 4.80 21.40 -9.59
C ASP A 91 5.46 21.66 -8.23
N ALA A 92 4.72 22.23 -7.27
CA ALA A 92 5.19 22.48 -5.91
C ALA A 92 5.20 21.22 -5.03
N ALA A 93 4.43 20.19 -5.39
CA ALA A 93 4.41 18.95 -4.65
C ALA A 93 5.70 18.16 -4.90
N GLU A 94 6.21 17.54 -3.83
CA GLU A 94 7.37 16.65 -3.85
C GLU A 94 7.02 15.31 -4.54
N VAL A 95 6.65 15.33 -5.81
CA VAL A 95 6.21 14.16 -6.59
C VAL A 95 7.43 13.37 -7.06
N ASP A 96 8.30 14.04 -7.81
CA ASP A 96 9.37 13.40 -8.59
C ASP A 96 10.79 13.59 -8.02
N HIS A 97 10.98 14.62 -7.19
CA HIS A 97 12.26 14.98 -6.58
C HIS A 97 12.03 15.38 -5.12
N GLY A 98 13.05 15.20 -4.27
CA GLY A 98 12.99 15.59 -2.87
C GLY A 98 13.19 17.08 -2.70
N LEU A 99 12.57 17.65 -1.67
CA LEU A 99 12.85 19.01 -1.21
C LEU A 99 13.68 18.92 0.08
N PRO A 100 14.82 19.63 0.17
CA PRO A 100 15.55 19.73 1.42
C PRO A 100 14.66 20.34 2.51
N LEU A 101 14.48 19.61 3.61
CA LEU A 101 13.71 20.06 4.76
C LEU A 101 14.64 20.50 5.89
N ASN A 102 14.15 21.36 6.78
CA ASN A 102 14.99 21.86 7.89
C ASN A 102 15.30 20.76 8.91
N ASN A 103 14.30 19.91 9.19
CA ASN A 103 14.38 18.84 10.16
C ASN A 103 13.36 17.72 9.85
N GLU A 104 13.51 16.60 10.55
CA GLU A 104 12.69 15.40 10.40
C GLU A 104 11.18 15.61 10.61
N TYR A 105 10.77 16.62 11.37
CA TYR A 105 9.38 16.85 11.75
C TYR A 105 8.56 17.51 10.61
N GLU A 106 9.23 18.05 9.60
CA GLU A 106 8.58 18.59 8.39
C GLU A 106 8.15 17.48 7.42
N LEU A 107 8.73 16.28 7.53
CA LEU A 107 8.39 15.18 6.63
C LEU A 107 7.02 14.60 6.98
N ILE A 108 6.09 14.65 6.02
CA ILE A 108 4.78 14.02 6.15
C ILE A 108 4.85 12.58 5.59
N PRO A 109 4.68 11.55 6.44
CA PRO A 109 4.73 10.15 6.01
C PRO A 109 3.47 9.71 5.27
N PHE A 110 3.62 8.68 4.45
CA PHE A 110 2.53 8.03 3.76
C PHE A 110 1.83 6.97 4.63
N ASN A 111 0.52 6.89 4.48
CA ASN A 111 -0.31 5.81 5.00
C ASN A 111 -0.46 4.73 3.93
N HIS A 112 -0.22 3.47 4.30
CA HIS A 112 -0.47 2.34 3.41
C HIS A 112 -1.93 1.90 3.44
N PHE A 113 -2.46 1.47 2.31
CA PHE A 113 -3.82 0.97 2.23
C PHE A 113 -4.06 -0.09 1.15
N THR A 114 -5.14 -0.82 1.35
CA THR A 114 -5.83 -1.69 0.39
C THR A 114 -7.29 -1.26 0.35
N LEU A 115 -8.12 -1.82 -0.53
CA LEU A 115 -9.55 -1.50 -0.59
C LEU A 115 -10.31 -1.72 0.73
N ASN A 116 -9.78 -2.59 1.60
CA ASN A 116 -10.45 -3.02 2.82
C ASN A 116 -9.72 -2.63 4.10
N ARG A 117 -8.49 -2.12 4.01
CA ARG A 117 -7.64 -1.80 5.18
C ARG A 117 -6.81 -0.56 4.93
N ILE A 118 -6.74 0.32 5.92
CA ILE A 118 -5.78 1.42 6.02
C ILE A 118 -4.88 1.09 7.21
N TYR A 119 -3.59 1.33 7.04
CA TYR A 119 -2.58 1.23 8.09
C TYR A 119 -2.11 2.65 8.42
N PRO A 120 -2.83 3.35 9.30
CA PRO A 120 -2.56 4.75 9.55
C PRO A 120 -1.27 4.92 10.37
N ILE A 121 -0.53 5.98 10.08
CA ILE A 121 0.59 6.45 10.90
C ILE A 121 0.07 7.20 12.13
N GLU A 122 -0.89 8.11 11.92
CA GLU A 122 -1.58 8.86 12.97
C GLU A 122 -2.85 8.11 13.39
N LEU A 123 -2.87 7.59 14.62
CA LEU A 123 -3.87 6.61 15.04
C LEU A 123 -5.22 7.19 15.50
N GLY A 124 -5.38 8.52 15.47
CA GLY A 124 -6.56 9.24 15.97
C GLY A 124 -6.98 8.86 17.39
N LEU A 125 -8.23 9.15 17.76
CA LEU A 125 -8.77 8.80 19.09
C LEU A 125 -8.89 7.30 19.33
N GLY A 126 -9.15 6.52 18.27
CA GLY A 126 -9.36 5.08 18.37
C GLY A 126 -8.08 4.27 18.60
N LYS A 127 -6.90 4.91 18.44
CA LYS A 127 -5.58 4.27 18.48
C LYS A 127 -5.50 2.99 17.63
N ARG A 128 -6.21 2.96 16.49
CA ARG A 128 -6.32 1.76 15.66
C ARG A 128 -5.18 1.70 14.66
N VAL A 129 -4.30 0.74 14.85
CA VAL A 129 -3.16 0.48 13.94
C VAL A 129 -3.57 -0.09 12.58
N VAL A 130 -4.81 -0.56 12.46
CA VAL A 130 -5.42 -0.97 11.20
C VAL A 130 -6.90 -0.62 11.22
N GLU A 131 -7.37 0.00 10.15
CA GLU A 131 -8.74 0.50 10.05
C GLU A 131 -9.42 0.04 8.77
N LYS A 132 -10.74 -0.11 8.80
CA LYS A 132 -11.52 -0.28 7.57
C LYS A 132 -11.80 1.11 7.00
N PRO A 133 -11.57 1.36 5.70
CA PRO A 133 -11.98 2.62 5.09
C PRO A 133 -13.50 2.74 5.17
N ILE A 134 -13.99 3.81 5.81
CA ILE A 134 -15.41 4.16 5.97
C ILE A 134 -15.66 5.62 5.61
N GLY A 135 -16.94 5.99 5.41
CA GLY A 135 -17.37 7.36 5.17
C GLY A 135 -16.60 8.06 4.05
N PHE A 136 -16.17 9.29 4.30
CA PHE A 136 -15.41 10.11 3.37
C PHE A 136 -14.10 9.45 2.93
N LYS A 137 -13.41 8.74 3.83
CA LYS A 137 -12.13 8.12 3.45
C LYS A 137 -12.30 6.96 2.50
N ARG A 138 -13.37 6.16 2.64
CA ARG A 138 -13.72 5.15 1.63
C ARG A 138 -14.02 5.79 0.28
N LYS A 139 -14.82 6.87 0.26
CA LYS A 139 -15.20 7.57 -0.96
C LYS A 139 -13.96 8.10 -1.69
N ASP A 140 -13.09 8.78 -0.96
CA ASP A 140 -11.85 9.35 -1.49
C ASP A 140 -10.90 8.30 -2.08
N LEU A 141 -10.60 7.22 -1.33
CA LEU A 141 -9.74 6.14 -1.84
C LEU A 141 -10.36 5.41 -3.04
N SER A 142 -11.68 5.24 -3.06
CA SER A 142 -12.38 4.61 -4.19
C SER A 142 -12.33 5.49 -5.43
N GLU A 143 -12.51 6.81 -5.27
CA GLU A 143 -12.40 7.78 -6.37
C GLU A 143 -10.96 7.81 -6.94
N ALA A 144 -9.94 7.77 -6.07
CA ALA A 144 -8.54 7.68 -6.49
C ALA A 144 -8.27 6.39 -7.30
N VAL A 145 -8.75 5.23 -6.83
CA VAL A 145 -8.61 3.97 -7.57
C VAL A 145 -9.34 4.02 -8.91
N LEU A 146 -10.56 4.56 -8.97
CA LEU A 146 -11.32 4.70 -10.22
C LEU A 146 -10.64 5.66 -11.19
N ALA A 147 -10.09 6.78 -10.70
CA ALA A 147 -9.33 7.72 -11.53
C ALA A 147 -8.06 7.07 -12.11
N ALA A 148 -7.35 6.25 -11.33
CA ALA A 148 -6.21 5.48 -11.84
C ALA A 148 -6.63 4.44 -12.88
N VAL A 149 -7.73 3.73 -12.67
CA VAL A 149 -8.27 2.78 -13.66
C VAL A 149 -8.64 3.52 -14.96
N ALA A 150 -9.25 4.70 -14.86
CA ALA A 150 -9.56 5.52 -16.03
C ALA A 150 -8.28 5.98 -16.76
N ALA A 151 -7.23 6.37 -16.02
CA ALA A 151 -5.94 6.76 -16.59
C ALA A 151 -5.26 5.58 -17.32
N LEU A 152 -5.23 4.39 -16.71
CA LEU A 152 -4.68 3.18 -17.31
C LEU A 152 -5.43 2.75 -18.58
N ASN A 153 -6.74 3.01 -18.62
CA ASN A 153 -7.60 2.61 -19.74
C ASN A 153 -7.74 3.67 -20.84
N ARG A 154 -7.10 4.84 -20.73
CA ARG A 154 -7.28 5.95 -21.68
C ARG A 154 -7.01 5.53 -23.13
N ASN A 155 -6.02 4.67 -23.35
CA ASN A 155 -5.63 4.18 -24.68
C ASN A 155 -5.96 2.69 -24.89
N ALA A 156 -6.74 2.07 -24.00
CA ALA A 156 -7.05 0.65 -24.07
C ALA A 156 -8.22 0.38 -25.02
N THR A 157 -7.93 -0.16 -26.19
CA THR A 157 -8.92 -0.51 -27.22
C THR A 157 -9.48 -1.92 -27.06
N VAL A 158 -8.68 -2.85 -26.52
CA VAL A 158 -9.06 -4.26 -26.38
C VAL A 158 -9.63 -4.54 -24.98
N PRO A 159 -10.84 -5.15 -24.86
CA PRO A 159 -11.45 -5.43 -23.56
C PRO A 159 -10.58 -6.26 -22.60
N SER A 160 -9.82 -7.22 -23.11
CA SER A 160 -8.94 -8.08 -22.29
C SER A 160 -7.76 -7.34 -21.65
N GLN A 161 -7.42 -6.16 -22.17
CA GLN A 161 -6.35 -5.30 -21.65
C GLN A 161 -6.87 -4.20 -20.72
N ARG A 162 -8.19 -4.09 -20.54
CA ARG A 162 -8.77 -3.06 -19.67
C ARG A 162 -8.57 -3.42 -18.20
N TYR A 163 -7.99 -2.47 -17.47
CA TYR A 163 -7.86 -2.54 -16.03
C TYR A 163 -9.21 -2.33 -15.35
N THR A 164 -9.38 -2.97 -14.21
CA THR A 164 -10.54 -2.86 -13.33
C THR A 164 -10.09 -2.62 -11.90
N THR A 165 -11.03 -2.33 -11.00
CA THR A 165 -10.72 -2.20 -9.57
C THR A 165 -10.17 -3.49 -8.96
N ASP A 166 -10.44 -4.65 -9.56
CA ASP A 166 -9.95 -5.96 -9.08
C ASP A 166 -8.46 -6.16 -9.37
N ASP A 167 -7.91 -5.39 -10.31
CA ASP A 167 -6.48 -5.39 -10.61
C ASP A 167 -5.68 -4.58 -9.58
N PHE A 168 -6.34 -3.72 -8.79
CA PHE A 168 -5.69 -2.96 -7.74
C PHE A 168 -5.15 -3.89 -6.63
N SER A 169 -3.87 -3.70 -6.30
CA SER A 169 -3.15 -4.46 -5.28
C SER A 169 -3.17 -3.73 -3.95
N GLU A 170 -2.56 -2.55 -3.94
CA GLU A 170 -2.25 -1.76 -2.76
C GLU A 170 -1.91 -0.34 -3.18
N GLY A 171 -1.91 0.58 -2.23
CA GLY A 171 -1.47 1.94 -2.47
C GLY A 171 -0.97 2.61 -1.21
N THR A 172 -0.37 3.78 -1.39
CA THR A 172 0.00 4.69 -0.31
C THR A 172 -0.58 6.06 -0.59
N TYR A 173 -0.89 6.81 0.46
CA TYR A 173 -1.32 8.21 0.34
C TYR A 173 -0.77 9.08 1.47
N ARG A 174 -0.51 10.35 1.16
CA ARG A 174 -0.22 11.39 2.16
C ARG A 174 -0.97 12.67 1.80
N THR A 175 -1.40 13.41 2.80
CA THR A 175 -2.08 14.69 2.62
C THR A 175 -1.20 15.80 3.19
N GLU A 176 -0.71 16.65 2.31
CA GLU A 176 0.03 17.86 2.67
C GLU A 176 -0.93 19.04 2.74
N PRO A 177 -0.89 19.86 3.81
CA PRO A 177 -1.81 21.00 3.97
C PRO A 177 -1.72 22.05 2.86
N THR A 178 -0.56 22.18 2.21
CA THR A 178 -0.29 23.21 1.19
C THR A 178 -0.60 22.75 -0.23
N THR A 179 -0.33 21.48 -0.54
CA THR A 179 -0.41 20.95 -1.92
C THR A 179 -1.57 20.00 -2.16
N GLY A 180 -2.08 19.32 -1.12
CA GLY A 180 -3.20 18.39 -1.23
C GLY A 180 -2.79 16.93 -1.00
N THR A 181 -3.52 15.99 -1.61
CA THR A 181 -3.29 14.54 -1.36
C THR A 181 -2.61 13.85 -2.53
N GLN A 182 -1.46 13.23 -2.26
CA GLN A 182 -0.74 12.37 -3.21
C GLN A 182 -1.14 10.91 -3.01
N TYR A 183 -1.24 10.17 -4.11
CA TYR A 183 -1.50 8.73 -4.13
C TYR A 183 -0.50 8.01 -5.00
N GLU A 184 0.04 6.90 -4.50
CA GLU A 184 0.82 5.95 -5.28
C GLU A 184 0.07 4.62 -5.29
N LEU A 185 -0.43 4.21 -6.46
CA LEU A 185 -1.34 3.08 -6.60
C LEU A 185 -0.71 1.98 -7.45
N TYR A 186 -0.78 0.74 -7.00
CA TYR A 186 -0.14 -0.39 -7.66
C TYR A 186 -1.20 -1.36 -8.19
N PHE A 187 -1.16 -1.62 -9.49
CA PHE A 187 -2.08 -2.51 -10.19
C PHE A 187 -1.34 -3.72 -10.75
N LYS A 188 -1.93 -4.91 -10.68
CA LYS A 188 -1.37 -6.10 -11.36
C LYS A 188 -1.42 -5.88 -12.86
N SER A 189 -0.29 -6.07 -13.53
CA SER A 189 -0.22 -5.82 -14.98
C SER A 189 -1.09 -6.79 -15.77
N LYS A 190 -1.76 -6.28 -16.81
CA LYS A 190 -2.41 -7.09 -17.84
C LYS A 190 -1.40 -7.70 -18.82
N ASP A 191 -0.27 -7.04 -19.06
CA ASP A 191 0.86 -7.66 -19.77
C ASP A 191 1.65 -8.53 -18.81
N ARG A 192 1.21 -9.79 -18.72
CA ARG A 192 1.83 -10.78 -17.84
C ARG A 192 3.15 -11.33 -18.35
N ARG A 193 3.68 -10.89 -19.49
CA ARG A 193 4.97 -11.38 -19.99
C ARG A 193 6.14 -10.63 -19.36
N THR A 194 6.09 -9.31 -19.39
CA THR A 194 7.24 -8.46 -19.05
C THR A 194 7.06 -7.71 -17.72
N THR A 195 5.82 -7.34 -17.39
CA THR A 195 5.52 -6.46 -16.26
C THR A 195 4.77 -7.22 -15.17
N ALA A 196 5.15 -6.98 -13.92
CA ALA A 196 4.46 -7.56 -12.77
C ALA A 196 3.34 -6.63 -12.29
N PHE A 197 3.67 -5.35 -12.17
CA PHE A 197 2.75 -4.31 -11.71
C PHE A 197 2.86 -3.07 -12.59
N VAL A 198 1.86 -2.21 -12.49
CA VAL A 198 1.90 -0.85 -13.03
C VAL A 198 1.62 0.09 -11.86
N LYS A 199 2.53 1.04 -11.64
CA LYS A 199 2.38 2.10 -10.65
C LYS A 199 1.70 3.30 -11.31
N VAL A 200 0.70 3.86 -10.65
CA VAL A 200 0.00 5.07 -11.06
C VAL A 200 0.13 6.09 -9.94
N SER A 201 0.75 7.23 -10.26
CA SER A 201 0.86 8.36 -9.35
C SER A 201 -0.27 9.35 -9.65
N LEU A 202 -1.08 9.67 -8.64
CA LEU A 202 -2.16 10.65 -8.74
C LEU A 202 -1.98 11.75 -7.70
N MET A 203 -2.55 12.91 -7.97
CA MET A 203 -2.63 14.00 -7.02
C MET A 203 -4.02 14.62 -6.99
N ARG A 204 -4.50 14.95 -5.79
CA ARG A 204 -5.70 15.74 -5.54
C ARG A 204 -5.27 17.09 -4.96
N PRO A 205 -5.01 18.12 -5.78
CA PRO A 205 -4.56 19.44 -5.34
C PRO A 205 -5.71 20.28 -4.77
N PHE A 206 -6.35 19.80 -3.68
CA PHE A 206 -7.60 20.34 -3.12
C PHE A 206 -8.72 20.56 -4.16
N ALA A 207 -8.63 19.86 -5.29
CA ALA A 207 -9.51 19.97 -6.44
C ALA A 207 -9.79 18.57 -7.02
N ARG A 208 -9.98 18.49 -8.34
CA ARG A 208 -10.16 17.21 -9.04
C ARG A 208 -8.86 16.40 -9.03
N LEU A 209 -8.99 15.08 -9.06
CA LEU A 209 -7.86 14.16 -9.19
C LEU A 209 -7.18 14.33 -10.56
N VAL A 210 -5.86 14.50 -10.54
CA VAL A 210 -5.01 14.62 -11.72
C VAL A 210 -4.06 13.40 -11.76
N PRO A 211 -4.07 12.61 -12.84
CA PRO A 211 -3.06 11.58 -13.05
C PRO A 211 -1.73 12.22 -13.44
N LEU A 212 -0.67 11.89 -12.71
CA LEU A 212 0.67 12.44 -12.92
C LEU A 212 1.51 11.55 -13.82
N SER A 213 1.58 10.26 -13.48
CA SER A 213 2.40 9.31 -14.25
C SER A 213 1.86 7.89 -14.15
N THR A 214 2.26 7.08 -15.13
CA THR A 214 2.01 5.63 -15.16
C THR A 214 3.35 4.96 -15.45
N THR A 215 3.88 4.21 -14.49
CA THR A 215 5.19 3.56 -14.59
C THR A 215 5.02 2.04 -14.56
N PRO A 216 5.37 1.32 -15.64
CA PRO A 216 5.41 -0.13 -15.61
C PRO A 216 6.53 -0.62 -14.68
N LEU A 217 6.23 -1.61 -13.85
CA LEU A 217 7.19 -2.25 -12.96
C LEU A 217 7.52 -3.64 -13.52
N LEU A 218 8.77 -3.79 -13.94
CA LEU A 218 9.26 -5.01 -14.57
C LEU A 218 9.12 -6.22 -13.64
N ARG A 219 8.95 -7.39 -14.24
CA ARG A 219 8.92 -8.65 -13.50
C ARG A 219 10.31 -9.09 -13.05
N GLU A 220 11.34 -8.75 -13.82
CA GLU A 220 12.73 -8.91 -13.40
C GLU A 220 13.00 -7.98 -12.24
N LYS A 221 13.37 -8.57 -11.09
CA LYS A 221 13.59 -7.83 -9.86
C LYS A 221 15.04 -7.40 -9.75
N GLU A 222 15.25 -6.16 -9.35
CA GLU A 222 16.55 -5.68 -8.89
C GLU A 222 17.03 -6.49 -7.67
N LEU A 223 18.34 -6.60 -7.52
CA LEU A 223 18.94 -7.32 -6.40
C LEU A 223 18.81 -6.46 -5.13
N VAL A 224 18.24 -7.03 -4.06
CA VAL A 224 18.24 -6.40 -2.73
C VAL A 224 19.34 -7.03 -1.89
N HIS A 225 20.28 -6.21 -1.42
CA HIS A 225 21.38 -6.64 -0.56
C HIS A 225 21.07 -6.31 0.89
N VAL A 226 20.67 -7.34 1.63
CA VAL A 226 20.42 -7.25 3.07
C VAL A 226 21.75 -7.21 3.81
N VAL A 227 21.95 -6.17 4.61
CA VAL A 227 23.12 -6.01 5.48
C VAL A 227 22.67 -6.12 6.93
N LEU A 228 23.20 -7.12 7.63
CA LEU A 228 22.82 -7.45 9.01
C LEU A 228 24.06 -7.45 9.90
N PRO A 229 24.19 -6.48 10.84
CA PRO A 229 25.21 -6.51 11.87
C PRO A 229 24.78 -7.47 13.01
N LEU A 230 25.71 -8.27 13.52
CA LEU A 230 25.45 -9.29 14.54
C LEU A 230 26.59 -9.35 15.55
N SER A 231 26.26 -9.56 16.83
CA SER A 231 27.20 -9.96 17.87
C SER A 231 26.47 -10.83 18.87
N GLY A 232 27.04 -11.99 19.21
CA GLY A 232 26.36 -13.02 19.97
C GLY A 232 24.99 -13.37 19.37
N ARG A 233 23.98 -13.54 20.23
CA ARG A 233 22.56 -13.73 19.87
C ARG A 233 22.33 -14.81 18.79
N THR A 234 23.15 -15.86 18.79
CA THR A 234 23.12 -16.94 17.80
C THR A 234 21.77 -17.64 17.72
N ASN A 235 21.09 -17.80 18.86
CA ASN A 235 19.71 -18.32 18.93
C ASN A 235 18.70 -17.47 18.15
N VAL A 236 18.77 -16.14 18.30
CA VAL A 236 17.90 -15.21 17.56
C VAL A 236 18.25 -15.25 16.08
N PHE A 237 19.55 -15.30 15.76
CA PHE A 237 20.03 -15.40 14.39
C PHE A 237 19.59 -16.70 13.69
N GLN A 238 19.54 -17.83 14.40
CA GLN A 238 18.96 -19.07 13.86
C GLN A 238 17.49 -18.86 13.45
N GLY A 239 16.69 -18.21 14.31
CA GLY A 239 15.30 -17.86 14.01
C GLY A 239 15.17 -16.91 12.81
N PHE A 240 16.05 -15.90 12.71
CA PHE A 240 16.13 -15.02 11.54
C PHE A 240 16.42 -15.83 10.27
N MET A 241 17.43 -16.70 10.29
CA MET A 241 17.85 -17.48 9.13
C MET A 241 16.77 -18.45 8.65
N ASP A 242 16.07 -19.10 9.57
CA ASP A 242 14.93 -19.96 9.25
C ASP A 242 13.84 -19.20 8.48
N LYS A 243 13.54 -17.96 8.91
CA LYS A 243 12.55 -17.09 8.26
C LYS A 243 13.09 -16.54 6.94
N PHE A 244 14.35 -16.11 6.88
CA PHE A 244 15.00 -15.61 5.68
C PHE A 244 14.98 -16.66 4.56
N VAL A 245 15.34 -17.90 4.86
CA VAL A 245 15.31 -19.02 3.91
C VAL A 245 13.87 -19.33 3.45
N LYS A 246 12.91 -19.38 4.39
CA LYS A 246 11.51 -19.74 4.10
C LYS A 246 10.73 -18.64 3.37
N ILE A 247 11.01 -17.38 3.66
CA ILE A 247 10.21 -16.22 3.21
C ILE A 247 10.91 -15.47 2.09
N ALA A 248 12.19 -15.12 2.25
CA ALA A 248 12.94 -14.38 1.24
C ALA A 248 13.41 -15.33 0.13
N LEU A 249 14.37 -16.22 0.40
CA LEU A 249 14.99 -17.05 -0.65
C LEU A 249 14.03 -18.00 -1.37
N LYS A 250 12.95 -18.44 -0.71
CA LYS A 250 11.93 -19.28 -1.36
C LYS A 250 11.05 -18.52 -2.35
N ASN A 251 10.70 -17.27 -2.04
CA ASN A 251 9.72 -16.51 -2.82
C ASN A 251 10.37 -15.40 -3.68
N ASP A 252 11.61 -15.02 -3.35
CA ASP A 252 12.39 -13.97 -4.01
C ASP A 252 13.85 -14.41 -4.10
N ARG A 253 14.29 -14.76 -5.31
CA ARG A 253 15.67 -15.20 -5.59
C ARG A 253 16.64 -14.05 -5.82
N ARG A 254 16.17 -12.80 -5.78
CA ARG A 254 16.96 -11.59 -6.05
C ARG A 254 17.29 -10.90 -4.73
N VAL A 255 17.81 -11.68 -3.79
CA VAL A 255 18.21 -11.23 -2.44
C VAL A 255 19.59 -11.78 -2.12
N LEU A 256 20.45 -10.93 -1.57
CA LEU A 256 21.74 -11.29 -0.96
C LEU A 256 21.70 -10.94 0.52
N LEU A 257 22.45 -11.68 1.33
CA LEU A 257 22.62 -11.40 2.76
C LEU A 257 24.12 -11.31 3.09
N THR A 258 24.55 -10.16 3.59
CA THR A 258 25.82 -10.04 4.32
C THR A 258 25.53 -10.00 5.81
N VAL A 259 26.08 -10.95 6.56
CA VAL A 259 26.15 -10.88 8.02
C VAL A 259 27.51 -10.31 8.39
N VAL A 260 27.52 -9.19 9.12
CA VAL A 260 28.74 -8.59 9.68
C VAL A 260 28.80 -8.93 11.16
N TYR A 261 29.65 -9.90 11.51
CA TYR A 261 29.76 -10.47 12.84
C TYR A 261 30.87 -9.78 13.65
N PHE A 262 30.57 -9.43 14.91
CA PHE A 262 31.50 -8.79 15.82
C PHE A 262 31.87 -9.72 16.98
N GLY A 263 33.17 -9.89 17.21
CA GLY A 263 33.74 -10.72 18.27
C GLY A 263 33.92 -12.19 17.89
N GLU A 264 34.56 -12.95 18.77
CA GLU A 264 34.84 -14.39 18.60
C GLU A 264 33.74 -15.27 19.19
N GLU A 265 33.15 -14.85 20.31
CA GLU A 265 32.07 -15.59 20.99
C GLU A 265 30.89 -15.77 20.03
N GLY A 266 30.44 -17.01 19.82
CA GLY A 266 29.32 -17.36 18.93
C GLY A 266 29.63 -17.32 17.42
N LEU A 267 30.84 -16.94 17.00
CA LEU A 267 31.21 -16.87 15.58
C LEU A 267 31.18 -18.25 14.90
N ALA A 268 31.70 -19.28 15.59
CA ALA A 268 31.70 -20.65 15.09
C ALA A 268 30.27 -21.18 14.89
N GLU A 269 29.38 -20.91 15.84
CA GLU A 269 27.96 -21.28 15.75
C GLU A 269 27.27 -20.52 14.60
N THR A 270 27.50 -19.22 14.47
CA THR A 270 26.99 -18.40 13.36
C THR A 270 27.41 -18.96 12.00
N ARG A 271 28.69 -19.36 11.87
CA ARG A 271 29.21 -20.00 10.65
C ARG A 271 28.49 -21.32 10.36
N LEU A 272 28.19 -22.12 11.39
CA LEU A 272 27.42 -23.36 11.26
C LEU A 272 25.94 -23.12 10.88
N ILE A 273 25.31 -22.07 11.41
CA ILE A 273 23.94 -21.69 11.03
C ILE A 273 23.92 -21.29 9.55
N MET A 274 24.87 -20.45 9.12
CA MET A 274 24.96 -20.01 7.73
C MET A 274 25.31 -21.14 6.77
N SER A 275 26.19 -22.07 7.14
CA SER A 275 26.54 -23.22 6.29
C SER A 275 25.34 -24.15 6.08
N ARG A 276 24.55 -24.41 7.12
CA ARG A 276 23.28 -25.18 7.01
C ARG A 276 22.27 -24.49 6.09
N ALA A 277 22.10 -23.18 6.22
CA ALA A 277 21.23 -22.41 5.35
C ALA A 277 21.72 -22.41 3.89
N ALA A 278 23.03 -22.30 3.68
CA ALA A 278 23.66 -22.33 2.37
C ALA A 278 23.55 -23.69 1.68
N ALA A 279 23.68 -24.79 2.42
CA ALA A 279 23.46 -26.14 1.88
C ALA A 279 22.03 -26.32 1.35
N ALA A 280 21.03 -25.67 1.98
CA ALA A 280 19.64 -25.78 1.56
C ALA A 280 19.29 -24.96 0.30
N ARG A 281 20.03 -23.86 0.00
CA ARG A 281 19.62 -22.86 -1.02
C ARG A 281 20.75 -22.23 -1.85
N GLY A 282 21.98 -22.69 -1.71
CA GLY A 282 23.17 -22.25 -2.45
C GLY A 282 24.02 -21.21 -1.71
N HIS A 283 25.34 -21.38 -1.75
CA HIS A 283 26.32 -20.50 -1.10
C HIS A 283 26.38 -19.08 -1.68
N ASN A 284 25.90 -18.87 -2.91
CA ASN A 284 26.08 -17.63 -3.66
C ASN A 284 25.21 -16.46 -3.16
N HIS A 285 24.31 -16.69 -2.20
CA HIS A 285 23.37 -15.68 -1.68
C HIS A 285 23.74 -15.13 -0.31
N MET A 286 24.77 -15.67 0.34
CA MET A 286 25.07 -15.38 1.75
C MET A 286 26.58 -15.21 1.96
N ARG A 287 26.96 -14.21 2.74
CA ARG A 287 28.35 -13.91 3.09
C ARG A 287 28.47 -13.53 4.56
N LEU A 288 29.51 -14.03 5.21
CA LEU A 288 29.89 -13.67 6.58
C LEU A 288 31.15 -12.80 6.55
N LEU A 289 31.11 -11.63 7.18
CA LEU A 289 32.27 -10.76 7.42
C LEU A 289 32.51 -10.73 8.92
N ALA A 290 33.60 -11.33 9.39
CA ALA A 290 33.95 -11.32 10.82
C ALA A 290 34.88 -10.13 11.14
N LEU A 291 34.56 -9.42 12.21
CA LEU A 291 35.32 -8.30 12.75
C LEU A 291 35.68 -8.61 14.21
N ASN A 292 36.97 -8.60 14.52
CA ASN A 292 37.45 -8.81 15.89
C ASN A 292 37.44 -7.48 16.66
N GLU A 293 36.25 -6.94 16.88
CA GLU A 293 36.01 -5.66 17.56
C GLU A 293 34.73 -5.74 18.39
N THR A 294 34.51 -4.76 19.27
CA THR A 294 33.25 -4.60 19.99
C THR A 294 32.13 -4.20 19.02
N PHE A 295 30.91 -4.64 19.32
CA PHE A 295 29.77 -4.41 18.45
C PHE A 295 29.47 -2.93 18.26
N SER A 296 29.41 -2.50 17.00
CA SER A 296 28.88 -1.21 16.58
C SER A 296 27.96 -1.40 15.39
N ARG A 297 26.68 -1.04 15.57
CA ARG A 297 25.64 -1.19 14.53
C ARG A 297 25.97 -0.35 13.29
N SER A 298 26.31 0.92 13.47
CA SER A 298 26.68 1.83 12.37
C SER A 298 27.88 1.31 11.58
N LYS A 299 28.94 0.87 12.28
CA LYS A 299 30.12 0.29 11.65
C LYS A 299 29.79 -1.00 10.89
N GLY A 300 28.98 -1.87 11.48
CA GLY A 300 28.58 -3.13 10.85
C GLY A 300 27.79 -2.91 9.56
N LEU A 301 26.82 -2.00 9.59
CA LEU A 301 26.04 -1.62 8.41
C LEU A 301 26.92 -0.96 7.33
N ARG A 302 27.83 -0.06 7.72
CA ARG A 302 28.77 0.58 6.79
C ARG A 302 29.68 -0.43 6.12
N VAL A 303 30.37 -1.27 6.90
CA VAL A 303 31.28 -2.29 6.39
C VAL A 303 30.53 -3.24 5.43
N GLY A 304 29.32 -3.67 5.79
CA GLY A 304 28.54 -4.54 4.93
C GLY A 304 28.06 -3.89 3.63
N ALA A 305 27.77 -2.58 3.64
CA ALA A 305 27.40 -1.79 2.47
C ALA A 305 28.59 -1.48 1.54
N GLU A 306 29.74 -1.14 2.12
CA GLU A 306 30.93 -0.70 1.38
C GLU A 306 31.68 -1.88 0.76
N ARG A 307 31.78 -3.01 1.46
CA ARG A 307 32.56 -4.17 1.03
C ARG A 307 31.98 -4.81 -0.24
N PRO A 308 32.70 -4.76 -1.38
CA PRO A 308 32.21 -5.33 -2.65
C PRO A 308 31.81 -6.79 -2.50
N TRP A 309 30.71 -7.19 -3.15
CA TRP A 309 30.33 -8.60 -3.22
C TRP A 309 31.18 -9.29 -4.30
N GLN A 310 32.29 -9.91 -3.89
CA GLN A 310 33.10 -10.71 -4.79
C GLN A 310 32.37 -12.02 -5.08
N GLN A 311 31.81 -12.18 -6.28
CA GLN A 311 31.42 -13.50 -6.75
C GLN A 311 32.70 -14.32 -6.93
N SER A 312 32.79 -15.47 -6.26
CA SER A 312 33.90 -16.40 -6.49
C SER A 312 33.75 -16.99 -7.90
N SER A 313 34.42 -16.39 -8.88
CA SER A 313 34.78 -17.06 -10.13
C SER A 313 35.97 -16.36 -10.80
N SER A 314 37.12 -17.03 -10.67
CA SER A 314 38.33 -17.01 -11.51
C SER A 314 39.23 -15.75 -11.52
N PRO A 315 40.54 -15.91 -11.23
CA PRO A 315 41.54 -14.86 -11.41
C PRO A 315 42.01 -14.85 -12.87
N THR A 316 41.31 -14.15 -13.77
CA THR A 316 41.90 -13.78 -15.07
C THR A 316 41.14 -12.62 -15.71
N VAL A 317 41.74 -11.43 -15.71
CA VAL A 317 42.18 -10.68 -16.90
C VAL A 317 42.36 -9.20 -16.52
N THR A 318 43.48 -8.71 -17.05
CA THR A 318 44.15 -7.44 -16.93
C THR A 318 43.32 -6.18 -17.22
N SER A 319 43.60 -5.16 -16.42
CA SER A 319 43.67 -3.73 -16.75
C SER A 319 43.37 -3.29 -18.19
N SER A 320 42.35 -2.43 -18.34
CA SER A 320 42.50 -1.14 -19.03
C SER A 320 41.31 -0.23 -18.71
N ALA A 321 41.58 0.82 -17.94
CA ALA A 321 40.70 1.96 -17.80
C ALA A 321 40.97 2.91 -18.97
N ALA A 322 39.96 3.17 -19.81
CA ALA A 322 39.72 4.44 -20.51
C ALA A 322 38.69 4.26 -21.64
N ALA A 323 37.40 4.43 -21.33
CA ALA A 323 36.41 5.07 -22.22
C ALA A 323 35.01 5.08 -21.57
N ALA A 324 34.33 6.22 -21.68
CA ALA A 324 32.86 6.37 -21.64
C ALA A 324 32.12 6.35 -20.28
N GLY A 325 32.34 7.40 -19.47
CA GLY A 325 31.38 8.47 -19.16
C GLY A 325 29.87 8.25 -18.87
N ALA A 326 29.29 7.06 -18.98
CA ALA A 326 27.86 6.84 -18.68
C ALA A 326 27.52 5.41 -18.23
N ALA A 327 28.49 4.50 -18.21
CA ALA A 327 28.29 3.09 -17.86
C ALA A 327 28.72 2.72 -16.42
N ALA A 328 29.08 3.70 -15.57
CA ALA A 328 29.46 3.45 -14.17
C ALA A 328 28.28 3.09 -13.24
N ALA A 329 27.05 3.04 -13.75
CA ALA A 329 25.84 2.66 -13.00
C ALA A 329 25.57 1.14 -12.98
N ALA A 330 26.33 0.32 -13.72
CA ALA A 330 25.95 -1.07 -13.99
C ALA A 330 26.73 -2.17 -13.23
N GLU A 331 27.84 -1.86 -12.55
CA GLU A 331 28.63 -2.90 -11.84
C GLU A 331 28.81 -2.68 -10.32
N GLY A 332 28.28 -1.58 -9.75
CA GLY A 332 28.58 -1.24 -8.35
C GLY A 332 27.44 -0.65 -7.52
N ASP A 333 26.34 -0.20 -8.12
CA ASP A 333 25.25 0.43 -7.37
C ASP A 333 24.15 -0.59 -7.06
N THR A 334 24.05 -0.94 -5.78
CA THR A 334 23.15 -1.99 -5.30
C THR A 334 22.13 -1.40 -4.34
N LEU A 335 20.89 -1.87 -4.42
CA LEU A 335 19.85 -1.54 -3.45
C LEU A 335 20.13 -2.26 -2.13
N LEU A 336 20.52 -1.51 -1.12
CA LEU A 336 20.82 -1.99 0.22
C LEU A 336 19.53 -2.03 1.05
N PHE A 337 19.36 -3.07 1.86
CA PHE A 337 18.40 -3.11 2.95
C PHE A 337 19.14 -3.24 4.28
N MET A 338 19.12 -2.19 5.09
CA MET A 338 19.69 -2.21 6.44
C MET A 338 18.72 -2.91 7.38
N CYS A 339 19.16 -3.98 8.02
CA CYS A 339 18.27 -4.91 8.71
C CYS A 339 18.88 -5.37 10.05
N ASP A 340 18.05 -5.40 11.09
CA ASP A 340 18.42 -5.96 12.38
C ASP A 340 18.00 -7.43 12.47
N VAL A 341 18.67 -8.21 13.33
CA VAL A 341 18.40 -9.65 13.50
C VAL A 341 16.98 -9.96 14.01
N ASP A 342 16.35 -9.01 14.72
CA ASP A 342 14.99 -9.14 15.26
C ASP A 342 13.90 -8.72 14.26
N VAL A 343 14.26 -8.44 13.01
CA VAL A 343 13.31 -8.02 11.98
C VAL A 343 12.85 -9.22 11.16
N VAL A 344 11.54 -9.33 10.96
CA VAL A 344 10.93 -10.29 10.04
C VAL A 344 10.27 -9.54 8.91
N PHE A 345 10.60 -9.90 7.67
CA PHE A 345 10.07 -9.25 6.49
C PHE A 345 9.58 -10.25 5.44
N SER A 346 8.59 -9.81 4.66
CA SER A 346 7.96 -10.58 3.59
C SER A 346 8.57 -10.30 2.21
N ALA A 347 8.32 -11.18 1.23
CA ALA A 347 8.68 -10.88 -0.16
C ALA A 347 7.98 -9.62 -0.70
N ARG A 348 6.78 -9.30 -0.18
CA ARG A 348 6.06 -8.06 -0.53
C ARG A 348 6.73 -6.81 0.00
N PHE A 349 7.36 -6.89 1.17
CA PHE A 349 8.20 -5.80 1.67
C PHE A 349 9.39 -5.56 0.73
N LEU A 350 10.07 -6.63 0.27
CA LEU A 350 11.18 -6.50 -0.67
C LEU A 350 10.77 -5.90 -2.02
N ASP A 351 9.54 -6.17 -2.47
CA ASP A 351 8.97 -5.48 -3.64
C ASP A 351 8.81 -3.98 -3.37
N ARG A 352 8.26 -3.60 -2.21
CA ARG A 352 8.10 -2.18 -1.82
C ARG A 352 9.42 -1.45 -1.63
N CYS A 353 10.48 -2.13 -1.21
CA CYS A 353 11.83 -1.56 -1.21
C CYS A 353 12.27 -1.15 -2.61
N ARG A 354 12.07 -2.00 -3.62
CA ARG A 354 12.41 -1.68 -5.02
C ARG A 354 11.53 -0.60 -5.61
N TRP A 355 10.25 -0.57 -5.24
CA TRP A 355 9.29 0.40 -5.80
C TRP A 355 9.49 1.82 -5.27
N ASN A 356 10.09 1.97 -4.09
CA ASN A 356 10.18 3.25 -3.37
C ASN A 356 11.62 3.73 -3.16
N ALA A 357 12.64 2.97 -3.59
CA ALA A 357 14.02 3.42 -3.64
C ALA A 357 14.44 3.59 -5.11
N LYS A 358 15.10 4.69 -5.44
CA LYS A 358 15.63 4.96 -6.78
C LYS A 358 16.97 5.70 -6.67
N PRO A 359 18.02 5.25 -7.39
CA PRO A 359 19.33 5.89 -7.30
C PRO A 359 19.23 7.38 -7.63
N GLY A 360 19.89 8.21 -6.84
CA GLY A 360 19.91 9.66 -7.06
C GLY A 360 18.63 10.40 -6.68
N ARG A 361 17.53 9.69 -6.38
CA ARG A 361 16.19 10.29 -6.37
C ARG A 361 15.35 9.97 -5.14
N GLN A 362 15.32 8.72 -4.68
CA GLN A 362 14.38 8.27 -3.66
C GLN A 362 15.02 7.28 -2.69
N VAL A 363 14.79 7.49 -1.40
CA VAL A 363 15.13 6.54 -0.32
C VAL A 363 13.87 6.07 0.38
N TYR A 364 13.79 4.79 0.74
CA TYR A 364 12.62 4.21 1.39
C TYR A 364 12.87 3.91 2.87
N TYR A 365 12.09 4.57 3.74
CA TYR A 365 12.09 4.36 5.18
C TYR A 365 10.77 3.70 5.62
N PRO A 366 10.69 2.36 5.66
CA PRO A 366 9.50 1.67 6.15
C PRO A 366 9.25 1.95 7.63
N VAL A 367 8.00 2.24 7.98
CA VAL A 367 7.55 2.27 9.38
C VAL A 367 7.17 0.85 9.77
N VAL A 368 7.97 0.28 10.66
CA VAL A 368 7.92 -1.13 11.06
C VAL A 368 6.86 -1.38 12.12
N PHE A 369 6.12 -2.48 11.99
CA PHE A 369 5.18 -2.90 13.04
C PHE A 369 5.95 -3.59 14.18
N SER A 370 5.98 -2.98 15.35
CA SER A 370 6.67 -3.53 16.52
C SER A 370 5.73 -4.32 17.38
N LEU A 371 6.06 -5.59 17.60
CA LEU A 371 5.28 -6.47 18.46
C LEU A 371 5.52 -6.13 19.93
N TYR A 372 4.46 -6.30 20.73
CA TYR A 372 4.53 -6.20 22.17
C TYR A 372 5.12 -7.46 22.81
N ASN A 373 5.43 -7.38 24.10
CA ASN A 373 5.87 -8.52 24.90
C ASN A 373 4.83 -9.66 24.85
N PRO A 374 5.13 -10.80 24.20
CA PRO A 374 4.17 -11.90 24.07
C PRO A 374 3.78 -12.46 25.44
N TYR A 375 4.69 -12.45 26.40
CA TYR A 375 4.45 -12.94 27.75
C TYR A 375 3.55 -12.03 28.58
N VAL A 376 3.31 -10.80 28.12
CA VAL A 376 2.30 -9.91 28.70
C VAL A 376 0.99 -10.01 27.93
N VAL A 377 1.02 -9.81 26.61
CA VAL A 377 -0.22 -9.64 25.83
C VAL A 377 -1.08 -10.90 25.76
N TYR A 378 -0.48 -12.09 25.73
CA TYR A 378 -1.23 -13.35 25.65
C TYR A 378 -1.64 -13.86 27.03
N THR A 379 -0.77 -13.75 28.04
CA THR A 379 -1.05 -14.23 29.40
C THR A 379 -2.15 -13.42 30.07
N LEU A 380 -2.20 -12.09 29.83
CA LEU A 380 -3.31 -11.22 30.26
C LEU A 380 -4.68 -11.67 29.72
N GLN A 381 -4.69 -12.41 28.60
CA GLN A 381 -5.91 -12.94 27.99
C GLN A 381 -6.17 -14.40 28.38
N GLY A 382 -5.38 -14.98 29.28
CA GLY A 382 -5.43 -16.41 29.61
C GLY A 382 -5.05 -17.32 28.44
N LYS A 383 -4.27 -16.82 27.47
CA LYS A 383 -3.84 -17.57 26.28
C LYS A 383 -2.39 -17.99 26.41
N LYS A 384 -2.07 -19.17 25.88
CA LYS A 384 -0.68 -19.59 25.69
C LYS A 384 0.00 -18.69 24.65
N VAL A 385 1.27 -18.36 24.88
CA VAL A 385 2.09 -17.66 23.90
C VAL A 385 2.20 -18.49 22.62
N PRO A 386 1.75 -17.96 21.46
CA PRO A 386 1.80 -18.70 20.20
C PRO A 386 3.21 -18.67 19.60
N SER A 387 3.42 -19.43 18.51
CA SER A 387 4.70 -19.42 17.80
C SER A 387 5.00 -18.03 17.24
N GLU A 388 6.27 -17.65 17.06
CA GLU A 388 6.63 -16.33 16.54
C GLU A 388 5.98 -16.00 15.19
N THR A 389 5.77 -16.99 14.33
CA THR A 389 5.08 -16.79 13.04
C THR A 389 3.60 -16.44 13.24
N ASP A 390 2.94 -17.06 14.21
CA ASP A 390 1.54 -16.79 14.55
C ASP A 390 1.37 -15.47 15.31
N GLN A 391 2.46 -14.91 15.86
CA GLN A 391 2.49 -13.59 16.49
C GLN A 391 2.51 -12.44 15.47
N LEU A 392 2.78 -12.69 14.18
CA LEU A 392 2.89 -11.67 13.11
C LEU A 392 1.52 -11.11 12.69
N VAL A 393 0.77 -10.59 13.65
CA VAL A 393 -0.58 -10.05 13.50
C VAL A 393 -0.53 -8.56 13.76
N ILE A 394 -1.02 -7.77 12.79
CA ILE A 394 -1.20 -6.33 12.94
C ILE A 394 -2.53 -6.08 13.64
N SER A 395 -2.46 -5.74 14.93
CA SER A 395 -3.61 -5.34 15.72
C SER A 395 -3.18 -4.45 16.87
N ARG A 396 -4.11 -3.66 17.39
CA ARG A 396 -3.84 -2.75 18.53
C ARG A 396 -3.33 -3.49 19.76
N ASP A 397 -3.71 -4.76 19.93
CA ASP A 397 -3.40 -5.53 21.14
C ASP A 397 -2.11 -6.37 20.99
N THR A 398 -1.52 -6.39 19.79
CA THR A 398 -0.30 -7.16 19.47
C THR A 398 0.91 -6.29 19.18
N GLY A 399 0.72 -5.00 18.88
CA GLY A 399 1.83 -4.09 18.61
C GLY A 399 1.40 -2.70 18.16
N PHE A 400 2.36 -1.94 17.64
CA PHE A 400 2.18 -0.59 17.15
C PHE A 400 3.09 -0.26 15.97
N TRP A 401 2.73 0.76 15.19
CA TRP A 401 3.62 1.33 14.16
C TRP A 401 4.72 2.15 14.82
N ARG A 402 5.98 1.74 14.65
CA ARG A 402 7.14 2.43 15.21
C ARG A 402 7.54 3.63 14.36
N ASP A 403 6.77 4.71 14.49
CA ASP A 403 6.95 5.98 13.77
C ASP A 403 8.22 6.76 14.17
N PHE A 404 8.86 6.42 15.29
CA PHE A 404 10.12 7.01 15.75
C PHE A 404 11.38 6.21 15.37
N GLY A 405 11.26 5.06 14.70
CA GLY A 405 12.40 4.22 14.31
C GLY A 405 12.88 4.50 12.89
N TYR A 406 14.21 4.58 12.69
CA TYR A 406 14.84 4.83 11.38
C TYR A 406 15.89 3.79 11.00
N GLY A 407 16.11 2.78 11.83
CA GLY A 407 17.14 1.76 11.62
C GLY A 407 16.96 0.88 10.37
N MET A 408 15.71 0.64 9.94
CA MET A 408 15.40 -0.13 8.74
C MET A 408 15.18 0.82 7.57
N THR A 409 16.03 0.72 6.55
CA THR A 409 15.98 1.57 5.35
C THR A 409 16.38 0.79 4.10
N CYS A 410 15.74 1.13 2.99
CA CYS A 410 16.06 0.64 1.65
C CYS A 410 16.60 1.80 0.81
N GLN A 411 17.88 1.71 0.44
CA GLN A 411 18.61 2.81 -0.18
C GLN A 411 19.72 2.31 -1.10
N TYR A 412 20.01 3.04 -2.17
CA TYR A 412 21.12 2.68 -3.04
C TYR A 412 22.47 2.98 -2.37
N LYS A 413 23.48 2.14 -2.66
CA LYS A 413 24.83 2.33 -2.15
C LYS A 413 25.40 3.69 -2.54
N SER A 414 25.19 4.11 -3.79
CA SER A 414 25.61 5.44 -4.26
C SER A 414 24.99 6.57 -3.43
N ASP A 415 23.72 6.44 -3.06
CA ASP A 415 22.98 7.43 -2.27
C ASP A 415 23.48 7.48 -0.82
N PHE A 416 23.74 6.31 -0.22
CA PHE A 416 24.31 6.21 1.12
C PHE A 416 25.67 6.89 1.21
N LEU A 417 26.54 6.68 0.21
CA LEU A 417 27.85 7.32 0.13
C LEU A 417 27.73 8.83 -0.14
N ARG A 418 26.77 9.25 -0.98
CA ARG A 418 26.53 10.65 -1.32
C ARG A 418 26.12 11.48 -0.11
N VAL A 419 25.34 10.91 0.82
CA VAL A 419 24.99 11.57 2.08
C VAL A 419 26.03 11.36 3.19
N LEU A 420 27.24 10.89 2.86
CA LEU A 420 28.35 10.67 3.79
C LEU A 420 28.05 9.62 4.87
N GLY A 421 27.19 8.66 4.58
CA GLY A 421 26.92 7.49 5.42
C GLY A 421 26.61 7.78 6.89
N PHE A 422 27.01 6.87 7.78
CA PHE A 422 26.86 7.05 9.23
C PHE A 422 27.87 8.05 9.79
N ASP A 423 27.48 8.69 10.89
CA ASP A 423 28.38 9.48 11.72
C ASP A 423 29.18 8.53 12.64
N GLU A 424 30.51 8.62 12.59
CA GLU A 424 31.41 7.73 13.34
C GLU A 424 31.64 8.20 14.78
N ASP A 425 31.28 9.45 15.09
CA ASP A 425 31.40 10.01 16.44
C ASP A 425 30.28 9.50 17.38
N ILE A 426 29.25 8.85 16.82
CA ILE A 426 28.15 8.26 17.59
C ILE A 426 28.60 6.90 18.15
N VAL A 427 29.00 6.92 19.41
CA VAL A 427 29.38 5.72 20.17
C VAL A 427 28.21 5.23 21.04
N GLY A 428 28.03 3.91 21.09
CA GLY A 428 27.00 3.26 21.92
C GLY A 428 25.66 3.07 21.21
N TRP A 429 24.59 2.88 21.98
CA TRP A 429 23.26 2.62 21.44
C TRP A 429 22.51 3.91 21.10
N GLY A 430 22.05 3.99 19.85
CA GLY A 430 21.05 4.94 19.39
C GLY A 430 21.61 6.27 18.89
N GLY A 431 20.90 6.85 17.92
CA GLY A 431 21.20 8.14 17.31
C GLY A 431 21.83 8.04 15.93
N GLU A 432 22.43 6.90 15.58
CA GLU A 432 23.07 6.70 14.28
C GLU A 432 22.06 6.65 13.14
N ASP A 433 20.90 6.02 13.39
CA ASP A 433 19.80 5.92 12.44
C ASP A 433 19.11 7.27 12.23
N VAL A 434 18.89 8.01 13.31
CA VAL A 434 18.38 9.39 13.29
C VAL A 434 19.35 10.32 12.56
N SER A 435 20.66 10.20 12.81
CA SER A 435 21.68 11.01 12.13
C SER A 435 21.65 10.77 10.62
N LEU A 436 21.70 9.51 10.18
CA LEU A 436 21.61 9.17 8.75
C LEU A 436 20.30 9.66 8.12
N TYR A 437 19.17 9.46 8.80
CA TYR A 437 17.88 9.94 8.32
C TYR A 437 17.84 11.45 8.15
N ARG A 438 18.37 12.22 9.11
CA ARG A 438 18.49 13.68 9.02
C ARG A 438 19.34 14.14 7.83
N LYS A 439 20.40 13.39 7.49
CA LYS A 439 21.22 13.68 6.29
C LYS A 439 20.40 13.53 5.01
N TYR A 440 19.54 12.50 4.92
CA TYR A 440 18.60 12.35 3.80
C TYR A 440 17.54 13.44 3.75
N VAL A 441 16.93 13.76 4.89
CA VAL A 441 15.89 14.81 5.01
C VAL A 441 16.41 16.19 4.56
N ARG A 442 17.68 16.49 4.82
CA ARG A 442 18.33 17.74 4.39
C ARG A 442 18.92 17.68 2.99
N SER A 443 18.83 16.53 2.31
CA SER A 443 19.34 16.35 0.95
C SER A 443 18.24 16.63 -0.09
N GLY A 444 18.61 16.63 -1.37
CA GLY A 444 17.63 16.67 -2.48
C GLY A 444 16.99 15.30 -2.80
N ILE A 445 17.27 14.25 -2.02
CA ILE A 445 16.71 12.91 -2.23
C ILE A 445 15.35 12.83 -1.54
N LYS A 446 14.31 12.44 -2.28
CA LYS A 446 12.96 12.28 -1.73
C LYS A 446 12.92 11.14 -0.72
N VAL A 447 12.45 11.45 0.49
CA VAL A 447 12.31 10.47 1.57
C VAL A 447 10.90 9.88 1.54
N VAL A 448 10.78 8.63 1.08
CA VAL A 448 9.52 7.90 1.12
C VAL A 448 9.41 7.18 2.46
N ARG A 449 8.73 7.79 3.43
CA ARG A 449 8.41 7.15 4.72
C ARG A 449 6.98 6.63 4.71
N ALA A 450 6.75 5.35 4.99
CA ALA A 450 5.39 4.77 4.94
C ALA A 450 5.20 3.57 5.87
N THR A 451 4.02 3.39 6.46
CA THR A 451 3.64 2.13 7.13
C THR A 451 3.76 0.94 6.19
N ASP A 452 4.38 -0.14 6.65
CA ASP A 452 4.57 -1.33 5.81
C ASP A 452 4.07 -2.59 6.51
N PRO A 453 2.96 -3.21 6.04
CA PRO A 453 2.37 -4.39 6.67
C PRO A 453 3.17 -5.69 6.45
N GLY A 454 4.29 -5.62 5.73
CA GLY A 454 5.15 -6.74 5.40
C GLY A 454 6.44 -6.79 6.22
N ILE A 455 6.63 -5.93 7.22
CA ILE A 455 7.83 -5.88 8.06
C ILE A 455 7.46 -5.73 9.54
N PHE A 456 8.05 -6.57 10.38
CA PHE A 456 7.79 -6.68 11.81
C PHE A 456 9.10 -6.62 12.59
N HIS A 457 9.07 -5.96 13.74
CA HIS A 457 10.11 -6.09 14.76
C HIS A 457 9.60 -7.04 15.84
N ILE A 458 10.30 -8.16 16.02
CA ILE A 458 9.98 -9.13 17.07
C ILE A 458 10.32 -8.52 18.42
N TRP A 459 9.45 -8.73 19.40
CA TRP A 459 9.76 -8.30 20.75
C TRP A 459 10.95 -9.11 21.28
N HIS A 460 11.91 -8.42 21.86
CA HIS A 460 12.98 -9.02 22.64
C HIS A 460 13.21 -8.16 23.88
N GLU A 461 13.73 -8.79 24.93
CA GLU A 461 14.14 -8.04 26.10
C GLU A 461 15.26 -7.06 25.76
N LYS A 462 15.17 -5.87 26.35
CA LYS A 462 16.12 -4.78 26.14
C LYS A 462 16.80 -4.43 27.44
N GLU A 463 18.12 -4.46 27.42
CA GLU A 463 18.97 -3.95 28.49
C GLU A 463 19.34 -2.50 28.18
N CYS A 464 19.12 -1.61 29.14
CA CYS A 464 19.46 -0.20 29.02
C CYS A 464 20.65 0.07 29.95
N VAL A 465 21.87 -0.07 29.42
CA VAL A 465 23.12 0.12 30.15
C VAL A 465 24.01 1.11 29.42
N GLY A 466 24.70 1.98 30.17
CA GLY A 466 25.60 2.99 29.62
C GLY A 466 24.92 4.08 28.79
N GLY A 467 25.75 4.83 28.04
CA GLY A 467 25.32 5.95 27.19
C GLY A 467 25.06 7.25 27.95
N THR A 468 24.67 8.28 27.21
CA THR A 468 24.26 9.58 27.78
C THR A 468 22.89 9.46 28.48
N PRO A 469 22.53 10.41 29.37
CA PRO A 469 21.20 10.43 29.99
C PRO A 469 20.04 10.41 28.97
N ASP A 470 20.23 11.03 27.81
CA ASP A 470 19.24 11.01 26.73
C ASP A 470 19.12 9.64 26.05
N GLN A 471 20.25 8.97 25.78
CA GLN A 471 20.25 7.60 25.25
C GLN A 471 19.58 6.63 26.22
N TYR A 472 19.86 6.74 27.51
CA TYR A 472 19.21 5.92 28.54
C TYR A 472 17.69 6.16 28.58
N ARG A 473 17.25 7.43 28.61
CA ARG A 473 15.81 7.78 28.57
C ARG A 473 15.13 7.25 27.31
N ALA A 474 15.76 7.39 26.14
CA ALA A 474 15.26 6.87 24.88
C ALA A 474 15.16 5.33 24.90
N CYS A 475 16.14 4.65 25.49
CA CYS A 475 16.14 3.21 25.65
C CYS A 475 14.96 2.74 26.52
N ILE A 476 14.81 3.32 27.72
CA ILE A 476 13.75 2.98 28.67
C ILE A 476 12.36 3.29 28.09
N ARG A 477 12.19 4.43 27.42
CA ARG A 477 10.92 4.76 26.73
C ARG A 477 10.58 3.70 25.67
N THR A 478 11.57 3.29 24.88
CA THR A 478 11.38 2.25 23.87
C THR A 478 11.03 0.90 24.50
N LYS A 479 11.68 0.53 25.60
CA LYS A 479 11.38 -0.69 26.36
C LYS A 479 9.93 -0.67 26.86
N ALA A 480 9.53 0.40 27.55
CA ALA A 480 8.17 0.55 28.08
C ALA A 480 7.09 0.51 26.99
N LEU A 481 7.32 1.17 25.84
CA LEU A 481 6.40 1.13 24.70
C LEU A 481 6.23 -0.27 24.11
N ASN A 482 7.25 -1.12 24.21
CA ASN A 482 7.22 -2.48 23.67
C ASN A 482 6.57 -3.50 24.63
N GLU A 483 6.19 -3.15 25.86
CA GLU A 483 5.64 -4.13 26.80
C GLU A 483 4.21 -4.53 26.46
N ALA A 484 3.31 -3.57 26.31
CA ALA A 484 1.92 -3.84 25.94
C ALA A 484 1.21 -2.58 25.46
N SER A 485 -0.01 -2.72 24.95
CA SER A 485 -0.87 -1.57 24.67
C SER A 485 -1.21 -0.82 25.96
N HIS A 486 -1.55 0.46 25.83
CA HIS A 486 -1.95 1.30 26.96
C HIS A 486 -3.07 0.67 27.80
N ALA A 487 -4.06 0.04 27.15
CA ALA A 487 -5.14 -0.65 27.84
C ALA A 487 -4.66 -1.89 28.61
N GLN A 488 -3.77 -2.70 28.01
CA GLN A 488 -3.17 -3.88 28.66
C GLN A 488 -2.32 -3.49 29.87
N LEU A 489 -1.54 -2.41 29.77
CA LEU A 489 -0.80 -1.86 30.92
C LEU A 489 -1.75 -1.37 32.01
N GLY A 490 -2.86 -0.73 31.64
CA GLY A 490 -3.92 -0.37 32.59
C GLY A 490 -4.50 -1.59 33.32
N PHE A 491 -4.79 -2.68 32.60
CA PHE A 491 -5.25 -3.93 33.22
C PHE A 491 -4.23 -4.54 34.19
N LEU A 492 -2.93 -4.37 33.95
CA LEU A 492 -1.89 -4.76 34.89
C LEU A 492 -1.85 -3.84 36.12
N ALA A 493 -1.92 -2.53 35.91
CA ALA A 493 -1.84 -1.53 36.98
C ALA A 493 -3.03 -1.61 37.95
N PHE A 494 -4.25 -1.82 37.42
CA PHE A 494 -5.49 -1.89 38.20
C PHE A 494 -5.93 -3.34 38.46
N LYS A 495 -5.00 -4.31 38.41
CA LYS A 495 -5.31 -5.74 38.50
C LYS A 495 -6.09 -6.09 39.78
N GLU A 496 -5.69 -5.52 40.92
CA GLU A 496 -6.34 -5.76 42.21
C GLU A 496 -7.74 -5.15 42.25
N ASP A 497 -7.93 -3.94 41.73
CA ASP A 497 -9.25 -3.31 41.64
C ASP A 497 -10.22 -4.12 40.78
N ILE A 498 -9.71 -4.65 39.65
CA ILE A 498 -10.49 -5.51 38.76
C ILE A 498 -10.87 -6.82 39.46
N ARG A 499 -9.92 -7.45 40.17
CA ARG A 499 -10.17 -8.67 40.94
C ARG A 499 -11.20 -8.44 42.04
N ASN A 500 -11.16 -7.30 42.72
CA ASN A 500 -12.09 -6.96 43.79
C ASN A 500 -13.54 -6.79 43.29
N VAL A 501 -13.74 -6.37 42.03
CA VAL A 501 -15.07 -6.15 41.45
C VAL A 501 -15.59 -7.38 40.69
N ILE A 502 -14.74 -8.06 39.93
CA ILE A 502 -15.13 -9.14 38.99
C ILE A 502 -14.82 -10.55 39.58
N GLY A 503 -14.10 -10.61 40.70
CA GLY A 503 -13.51 -11.86 41.21
C GLY A 503 -12.42 -12.40 40.27
N ASP A 504 -11.99 -13.64 40.47
CA ASP A 504 -11.10 -14.36 39.53
C ASP A 504 -11.85 -14.86 38.26
N SER A 505 -13.04 -14.32 37.98
CA SER A 505 -13.85 -14.73 36.84
C SER A 505 -13.09 -14.40 35.54
N PRO A 506 -12.82 -15.38 34.66
CA PRO A 506 -12.08 -15.11 33.43
C PRO A 506 -12.84 -14.10 32.57
N PRO A 507 -12.14 -13.23 31.81
CA PRO A 507 -12.80 -12.27 30.95
C PRO A 507 -13.79 -12.98 30.02
N PRO A 508 -15.00 -12.44 29.81
CA PRO A 508 -15.98 -13.06 28.93
C PRO A 508 -15.34 -13.26 27.57
N LYS A 509 -15.37 -14.51 27.06
CA LYS A 509 -14.85 -14.85 25.74
C LYS A 509 -15.47 -13.89 24.74
N THR A 510 -14.68 -12.95 24.21
CA THR A 510 -15.11 -12.07 23.14
C THR A 510 -15.54 -12.97 21.99
N LYS A 511 -16.85 -13.03 21.71
CA LYS A 511 -17.41 -13.64 20.50
C LYS A 511 -17.02 -12.73 19.33
N ASN A 512 -15.75 -12.72 18.95
CA ASN A 512 -15.36 -12.34 17.61
C ASN A 512 -15.91 -13.44 16.69
N GLN A 513 -17.15 -13.24 16.22
CA GLN A 513 -17.67 -13.98 15.09
C GLN A 513 -16.78 -13.66 13.89
N ILE A 514 -15.73 -14.44 13.70
CA ILE A 514 -15.21 -14.70 12.36
C ILE A 514 -16.35 -15.42 11.66
N ARG A 515 -17.23 -14.66 11.00
CA ARG A 515 -18.13 -15.22 9.99
C ARG A 515 -17.22 -15.90 8.98
N LYS A 516 -17.19 -17.24 9.00
CA LYS A 516 -16.58 -18.04 7.92
C LYS A 516 -17.09 -17.48 6.59
N PRO A 517 -16.24 -17.28 5.58
CA PRO A 517 -16.70 -16.83 4.28
C PRO A 517 -17.75 -17.83 3.78
N ARG A 518 -18.96 -17.33 3.56
CA ARG A 518 -20.08 -18.08 2.99
C ARG A 518 -19.59 -18.55 1.61
N LYS A 519 -19.35 -19.85 1.44
CA LYS A 519 -19.08 -20.42 0.11
C LYS A 519 -20.26 -20.04 -0.77
N SER A 520 -20.03 -19.19 -1.78
CA SER A 520 -21.02 -18.95 -2.83
C SER A 520 -21.21 -20.27 -3.57
N ARG A 521 -22.37 -20.88 -3.34
CA ARG A 521 -22.82 -22.04 -4.09
C ARG A 521 -23.36 -21.53 -5.43
N ASN A 522 -22.46 -21.19 -6.36
CA ASN A 522 -22.83 -21.15 -7.77
C ASN A 522 -22.64 -22.56 -8.32
N THR A 523 -23.69 -23.37 -8.22
CA THR A 523 -23.78 -24.64 -8.93
C THR A 523 -24.67 -24.40 -10.14
N ILE A 524 -24.03 -24.16 -11.29
CA ILE A 524 -24.66 -24.35 -12.59
C ILE A 524 -24.94 -25.84 -12.71
N ALA A 525 -26.22 -26.19 -12.83
CA ALA A 525 -26.67 -27.55 -13.04
C ALA A 525 -26.18 -28.05 -14.41
N ALA A 526 -25.22 -28.98 -14.41
CA ALA A 526 -24.99 -29.87 -15.53
C ALA A 526 -25.65 -31.21 -15.19
N LYS A 527 -26.75 -31.45 -15.90
CA LYS A 527 -27.57 -32.66 -15.87
C LYS A 527 -26.78 -33.77 -16.59
N VAL A 528 -26.34 -34.80 -15.86
CA VAL A 528 -25.94 -36.08 -16.47
C VAL A 528 -26.48 -37.21 -15.60
N ASP A 529 -27.41 -37.94 -16.21
CA ASP A 529 -27.93 -39.23 -15.82
C ASP A 529 -26.81 -40.24 -15.53
N LYS A 530 -26.98 -41.05 -14.48
CA LYS A 530 -26.75 -42.51 -14.50
C LYS A 530 -27.12 -43.16 -13.17
N THR A 531 -28.28 -43.80 -13.21
CA THR A 531 -28.57 -45.18 -12.74
C THR A 531 -28.18 -45.63 -11.32
N GLN A 532 -29.24 -45.97 -10.58
CA GLN A 532 -29.27 -46.88 -9.43
C GLN A 532 -28.71 -48.26 -9.75
N THR A 533 -27.96 -48.83 -8.81
CA THR A 533 -27.96 -50.26 -8.38
C THR A 533 -27.07 -50.34 -7.12
N SER A 534 -27.66 -50.47 -5.93
CA SER A 534 -27.93 -51.71 -5.19
C SER A 534 -26.83 -52.13 -4.21
N LYS A 535 -27.22 -52.11 -2.93
CA LYS A 535 -26.74 -52.85 -1.74
C LYS A 535 -25.67 -53.93 -1.98
N ASN A 536 -24.67 -53.97 -1.09
CA ASN A 536 -24.47 -55.13 -0.20
C ASN A 536 -23.52 -54.86 0.98
N HIS A 537 -23.87 -55.50 2.10
CA HIS A 537 -23.17 -55.61 3.37
C HIS A 537 -21.80 -56.29 3.26
N SER A 538 -20.84 -55.87 4.10
CA SER A 538 -20.09 -56.75 5.04
C SER A 538 -18.94 -56.00 5.73
N GLU A 539 -19.10 -55.69 7.01
CA GLU A 539 -18.02 -55.81 8.02
C GLU A 539 -18.05 -57.26 8.56
N PRO A 540 -17.08 -57.78 9.36
CA PRO A 540 -15.95 -57.13 10.04
C PRO A 540 -14.62 -57.91 9.92
N LEU A 541 -13.52 -57.40 10.50
CA LEU A 541 -12.65 -58.19 11.38
C LEU A 541 -11.60 -57.31 12.09
N LYS A 542 -11.66 -57.37 13.41
CA LYS A 542 -10.66 -56.91 14.39
C LYS A 542 -9.40 -57.75 14.28
N ASN A 543 -8.24 -57.16 14.58
CA ASN A 543 -7.19 -57.89 15.27
C ASN A 543 -6.45 -56.96 16.24
N ASP A 544 -6.69 -57.21 17.53
CA ASP A 544 -5.88 -56.77 18.65
C ASP A 544 -4.64 -57.66 18.76
N SER A 545 -3.50 -57.08 19.13
CA SER A 545 -2.43 -57.80 19.86
C SER A 545 -1.56 -56.82 20.68
N LYS A 546 -1.90 -56.76 21.98
CA LYS A 546 -1.05 -56.85 23.19
C LYS A 546 0.45 -56.44 23.07
N LYS A 547 0.91 -55.43 23.83
CA LYS A 547 1.33 -55.43 25.26
C LYS A 547 2.75 -55.98 25.52
N LEU A 548 3.65 -55.09 25.94
CA LEU A 548 4.74 -55.24 26.93
C LEU A 548 5.30 -53.81 27.13
N GLY A 549 5.51 -53.22 28.31
CA GLY A 549 5.53 -53.70 29.68
C GLY A 549 6.72 -53.04 30.42
N ASN A 550 6.43 -52.01 31.21
CA ASN A 550 7.11 -51.52 32.43
C ASN A 550 8.58 -51.06 32.43
N GLY A 551 8.84 -49.98 33.18
CA GLY A 551 10.15 -49.74 33.81
C GLY A 551 10.46 -48.29 34.17
N VAL A 552 9.92 -47.80 35.30
CA VAL A 552 10.42 -46.61 36.03
C VAL A 552 11.40 -47.10 37.10
N PRO A 553 12.45 -46.33 37.43
CA PRO A 553 12.60 -45.92 38.83
C PRO A 553 13.01 -44.45 39.00
N LYS A 554 12.61 -43.91 40.17
CA LYS A 554 13.06 -42.65 40.80
C LYS A 554 14.45 -42.83 41.42
N SER A 555 15.28 -41.77 41.49
CA SER A 555 15.72 -41.14 42.77
C SER A 555 16.75 -40.00 42.59
N SER A 556 16.74 -39.08 43.57
CA SER A 556 17.84 -38.25 44.15
C SER A 556 18.53 -37.20 43.26
N ALA A 557 18.52 -35.89 43.55
CA ALA A 557 18.86 -35.12 44.77
C ALA A 557 20.35 -35.16 45.15
N LEU A 558 21.06 -34.06 44.82
CA LEU A 558 22.33 -33.51 45.32
C LEU A 558 22.61 -32.27 44.44
N LYS A 559 23.29 -31.18 44.80
CA LYS A 559 23.59 -30.42 46.03
C LYS A 559 24.37 -29.19 45.51
N GLU A 560 24.34 -28.09 46.26
CA GLU A 560 25.07 -26.84 46.04
C GLU A 560 26.61 -26.95 46.13
N GLU A 561 27.26 -25.79 45.91
CA GLU A 561 28.68 -25.38 46.04
C GLU A 561 29.49 -25.53 44.74
N THR A 562 30.05 -24.47 44.12
CA THR A 562 30.62 -23.19 44.60
C THR A 562 30.54 -22.12 43.52
#